data_AF-C5L126-F1
#
_entry.id   AF-C5L126-F1
#
_cell.length_a   1.000
_cell.length_b   1.000
_cell.length_c   1.000
_cell.angle_alpha   90.00
_cell.angle_beta   90.00
_cell.angle_gamma   90.00
#
_symmetry.space_group_name_H-M   'P 1'
#
loop_
_entity.id
_entity.type
_entity.pdbx_description
1 polymer ?
#
loop_
_entity_poly.entity_id
_entity_poly.type
_entity_poly.pdbx_seq_one_letter_code
_entity_poly.pdbx_strand_id
1 'polypeptide(L)'
;MSQDESPTVPNTDVAIIRVTVQRLRDFQLSIDAPRTRLEAFQGITSWLRSLASTRRNAGSGPPEMDQALRILLRLRYTCRFADIRNAADNFLAAQRNSGIAVAARYIDTEVSRFCKNPHLVTVPAVDWSLFDSSSAARITHIEWALSTVPRFYVNYARTMDILMFQEGGLQLHWRHFIAMMAASRHNCEYLVRNQMELFLASGGDVAWLTDPTTIPTQLRALHDVNLILCHKPWDLKQRHMEDLLQVWSKADLVVALAILSTFHTLPVVAFGLGLEVEPDLRLEPDEVFFDDPPYDPDDEGMPR
;
A
#
# COMPACT_ATOMS: atom_id res chain seq x y z
N MET A 1 21.41 24.09 36.51
CA MET A 1 20.29 24.31 35.58
C MET A 1 20.88 24.72 34.24
N SER A 2 21.44 23.76 33.50
CA SER A 2 21.72 23.92 32.07
C SER A 2 20.57 23.24 31.35
N GLN A 3 19.77 24.02 30.64
CA GLN A 3 18.74 23.49 29.75
C GLN A 3 19.46 22.70 28.66
N ASP A 4 19.12 21.43 28.56
CA ASP A 4 19.54 20.52 27.50
C ASP A 4 18.72 20.90 26.26
N GLU A 5 19.19 21.88 25.50
CA GLU A 5 18.64 22.22 24.19
C GLU A 5 19.09 21.14 23.19
N SER A 6 18.41 19.99 23.22
CA SER A 6 18.38 19.08 22.08
C SER A 6 17.96 19.86 20.84
N PRO A 7 18.60 19.68 19.67
CA PRO A 7 18.24 20.41 18.46
C PRO A 7 16.84 19.98 18.02
N THR A 8 15.83 20.73 18.44
CA THR A 8 14.44 20.52 18.04
C THR A 8 14.31 20.96 16.59
N VAL A 9 14.09 20.00 15.69
CA VAL A 9 13.63 20.28 14.33
C VAL A 9 12.38 21.18 14.45
N PRO A 10 12.30 22.30 13.73
CA PRO A 10 11.16 23.20 13.82
C PRO A 10 9.85 22.43 13.57
N ASN A 11 8.87 22.60 14.47
CA ASN A 11 7.56 21.93 14.40
C ASN A 11 6.84 22.19 13.05
N THR A 12 7.15 23.33 12.42
CA THR A 12 6.68 23.73 11.09
C THR A 12 7.20 22.82 9.97
N ASP A 13 8.44 22.35 10.06
CA ASP A 13 9.02 21.41 9.07
C ASP A 13 8.31 20.06 9.19
N VAL A 14 8.08 19.57 10.41
CA VAL A 14 7.39 18.30 10.65
C VAL A 14 5.95 18.33 10.08
N ALA A 15 5.22 19.44 10.24
CA ALA A 15 3.88 19.59 9.69
C ALA A 15 3.85 19.63 8.15
N ILE A 16 4.76 20.39 7.53
CA ILE A 16 4.88 20.46 6.06
C ILE A 16 5.25 19.10 5.49
N ILE A 17 6.10 18.32 6.17
CA ILE A 17 6.45 16.99 5.73
C ILE A 17 5.36 15.97 6.01
N ARG A 18 4.59 16.08 7.10
CA ARG A 18 3.38 15.26 7.26
C ARG A 18 2.45 15.45 6.07
N VAL A 19 2.25 16.69 5.63
CA VAL A 19 1.49 17.02 4.42
C VAL A 19 2.17 16.46 3.16
N THR A 20 3.51 16.48 3.07
CA THR A 20 4.24 16.02 1.89
C THR A 20 4.31 14.49 1.78
N VAL A 21 4.54 13.78 2.89
CA VAL A 21 4.44 12.33 3.05
C VAL A 21 3.02 11.89 2.73
N GLN A 22 2.00 12.60 3.25
CA GLN A 22 0.61 12.34 2.91
C GLN A 22 0.35 12.56 1.41
N ARG A 23 0.87 13.63 0.79
CA ARG A 23 0.75 13.85 -0.67
C ARG A 23 1.42 12.76 -1.52
N LEU A 24 2.54 12.19 -1.07
CA LEU A 24 3.20 11.05 -1.72
C LEU A 24 2.45 9.73 -1.52
N ARG A 25 1.79 9.60 -0.37
CA ARG A 25 0.95 8.46 0.01
C ARG A 25 -0.33 8.46 -0.82
N ASP A 26 -0.94 9.64 -0.97
CA ASP A 26 -2.12 9.91 -1.78
C ASP A 26 -1.82 9.93 -3.30
N PHE A 27 -0.54 9.82 -3.68
CA PHE A 27 -0.09 9.59 -5.06
C PHE A 27 -0.72 10.52 -6.12
N GLN A 28 -1.02 11.76 -5.76
CA GLN A 28 -1.45 12.80 -6.69
C GLN A 28 -0.28 13.35 -7.52
N LEU A 29 0.58 12.46 -8.04
CA LEU A 29 1.60 12.82 -9.02
C LEU A 29 0.94 12.84 -10.39
N SER A 30 0.47 14.02 -10.79
CA SER A 30 -0.13 14.25 -12.12
C SER A 30 0.72 13.64 -13.24
N ILE A 31 0.07 12.93 -14.16
CA ILE A 31 0.67 12.40 -15.40
C ILE A 31 1.37 13.55 -16.15
N ASP A 32 0.74 14.72 -16.15
CA ASP A 32 1.02 15.82 -17.07
C ASP A 32 2.01 16.86 -16.53
N ALA A 33 2.53 16.67 -15.31
CA ALA A 33 3.41 17.65 -14.67
C ALA A 33 4.75 17.07 -14.19
N PRO A 34 5.67 16.66 -15.09
CA PRO A 34 6.97 16.09 -14.71
C PRO A 34 7.81 16.97 -13.77
N ARG A 35 7.80 18.29 -14.00
CA ARG A 35 8.51 19.25 -13.14
C ARG A 35 7.97 19.24 -11.71
N THR A 36 6.66 19.31 -11.56
CA THR A 36 5.99 19.31 -10.24
C THR A 36 6.26 18.00 -9.48
N ARG A 37 6.32 16.86 -10.18
CA ARG A 37 6.68 15.57 -9.56
C ARG A 37 8.12 15.59 -9.03
N LEU A 38 9.05 16.10 -9.83
CA LEU A 38 10.46 16.15 -9.45
C LEU A 38 10.71 17.18 -8.32
N GLU A 39 10.03 18.33 -8.35
CA GLU A 39 10.07 19.34 -7.28
C GLU A 39 9.54 18.78 -5.95
N ALA A 40 8.41 18.06 -5.99
CA ALA A 40 7.90 17.37 -4.80
C ALA A 40 8.94 16.39 -4.25
N PHE A 41 9.50 15.53 -5.12
CA PHE A 41 10.55 14.58 -4.77
C PHE A 41 11.81 15.25 -4.17
N GLN A 42 12.25 16.37 -4.76
CA GLN A 42 13.38 17.15 -4.26
C GLN A 42 13.11 17.73 -2.86
N GLY A 43 11.88 18.18 -2.59
CA GLY A 43 11.47 18.65 -1.26
C GLY A 43 11.58 17.58 -0.18
N ILE A 44 11.21 16.33 -0.48
CA ILE A 44 11.31 15.22 0.47
C ILE A 44 12.76 14.83 0.74
N THR A 45 13.55 14.72 -0.33
CA THR A 45 14.95 14.31 -0.21
C THR A 45 15.85 15.38 0.41
N SER A 46 15.52 16.67 0.27
CA SER A 46 16.23 17.74 0.99
C SER A 46 15.92 17.69 2.49
N TRP A 47 14.66 17.46 2.87
CA TRP A 47 14.27 17.28 4.27
C TRP A 47 14.92 16.06 4.91
N LEU A 48 14.88 14.90 4.24
CA LEU A 48 15.53 13.69 4.76
C LEU A 48 17.02 13.89 4.99
N ARG A 49 17.71 14.64 4.10
CA ARG A 49 19.11 15.03 4.30
C ARG A 49 19.31 15.91 5.53
N SER A 50 18.43 16.89 5.75
CA SER A 50 18.45 17.76 6.93
C SER A 50 18.27 16.96 8.23
N LEU A 51 17.32 16.03 8.24
CA LEU A 51 17.08 15.15 9.39
C LEU A 51 18.21 14.16 9.65
N ALA A 52 18.82 13.62 8.59
CA ALA A 52 19.97 12.74 8.71
C ALA A 52 21.18 13.42 9.35
N SER A 53 21.42 14.70 9.04
CA SER A 53 22.41 15.50 9.78
C SER A 53 22.05 15.66 11.26
N THR A 54 20.77 15.82 11.59
CA THR A 54 20.31 15.96 12.98
C THR A 54 20.36 14.65 13.76
N ARG A 55 20.00 13.51 13.14
CA ARG A 55 20.02 12.16 13.74
C ARG A 55 21.43 11.73 14.14
N ARG A 56 22.44 12.07 13.34
CA ARG A 56 23.86 11.82 13.67
C ARG A 56 24.27 12.42 15.03
N ASN A 57 23.53 13.42 15.52
CA ASN A 57 23.80 14.09 16.79
C ASN A 57 22.90 13.59 17.96
N ALA A 58 21.80 12.87 17.71
CA ALA A 58 20.74 12.62 18.71
C ALA A 58 20.35 11.14 18.94
N GLY A 59 20.93 10.17 18.22
CA GLY A 59 20.78 8.74 18.48
C GLY A 59 19.45 8.09 18.06
N SER A 60 18.31 8.77 18.21
CA SER A 60 16.99 8.30 17.74
C SER A 60 16.36 9.29 16.76
N GLY A 61 15.94 8.82 15.59
CA GLY A 61 15.22 9.63 14.60
C GLY A 61 13.70 9.61 14.81
N PRO A 62 12.95 10.57 14.25
CA PRO A 62 11.49 10.56 14.31
C PRO A 62 10.91 9.41 13.47
N PRO A 63 9.79 8.79 13.88
CA PRO A 63 9.15 7.68 13.16
C PRO A 63 8.72 8.05 11.72
N GLU A 64 8.46 9.34 11.47
CA GLU A 64 8.15 9.86 10.14
C GLU A 64 9.28 9.67 9.13
N MET A 65 10.53 9.59 9.59
CA MET A 65 11.69 9.34 8.73
C MET A 65 11.65 7.90 8.17
N ASP A 66 11.33 6.92 9.01
CA ASP A 66 11.21 5.52 8.58
C ASP A 66 10.03 5.33 7.62
N GLN A 67 8.92 6.03 7.86
CA GLN A 67 7.79 6.05 6.95
C GLN A 67 8.18 6.65 5.58
N ALA A 68 8.89 7.78 5.57
CA ALA A 68 9.37 8.40 4.34
C ALA A 68 10.37 7.51 3.58
N LEU A 69 11.26 6.81 4.28
CA LEU A 69 12.19 5.85 3.67
C LEU A 69 11.45 4.68 3.01
N ARG A 70 10.42 4.11 3.66
CA ARG A 70 9.60 3.06 3.06
C ARG A 70 8.87 3.53 1.80
N ILE A 71 8.35 4.76 1.82
CA ILE A 71 7.72 5.37 0.65
C ILE A 71 8.73 5.53 -0.48
N LEU A 72 9.96 5.98 -0.20
CA LEU A 72 11.02 6.09 -1.20
C LEU A 72 11.43 4.73 -1.77
N LEU A 73 11.54 3.71 -0.94
CA LEU A 73 11.84 2.35 -1.38
C LEU A 73 10.73 1.81 -2.27
N ARG A 74 9.46 1.97 -1.87
CA ARG A 74 8.33 1.67 -2.75
C ARG A 74 8.44 2.44 -4.08
N LEU A 75 8.68 3.74 -4.04
CA LEU A 75 8.78 4.58 -5.24
C LEU A 75 9.93 4.16 -6.16
N ARG A 76 11.04 3.66 -5.62
CA ARG A 76 12.15 3.10 -6.40
C ARG A 76 11.70 1.93 -7.27
N TYR A 77 10.86 1.04 -6.74
CA TYR A 77 10.45 -0.20 -7.42
C TYR A 77 9.15 -0.08 -8.20
N THR A 78 8.08 0.43 -7.59
CA THR A 78 6.72 0.35 -8.16
C THR A 78 6.24 1.66 -8.78
N CYS A 79 7.01 2.76 -8.68
CA CYS A 79 6.59 4.01 -9.29
C CYS A 79 6.62 3.90 -10.81
N ARG A 80 5.55 4.32 -11.49
CA ARG A 80 5.49 4.33 -12.96
C ARG A 80 6.47 5.28 -13.65
N PHE A 81 6.88 6.33 -12.96
CA PHE A 81 7.70 7.37 -13.55
C PHE A 81 9.19 7.08 -13.37
N ALA A 82 9.90 6.89 -14.50
CA ALA A 82 11.31 6.54 -14.49
C ALA A 82 12.21 7.61 -13.85
N ASP A 83 11.86 8.89 -14.02
CA ASP A 83 12.52 10.03 -13.36
C ASP A 83 12.47 9.92 -11.84
N ILE A 84 11.31 9.60 -11.27
CA ILE A 84 11.12 9.39 -9.82
C ILE A 84 11.85 8.14 -9.33
N ARG A 85 11.79 7.03 -10.08
CA ARG A 85 12.53 5.81 -9.74
C ARG A 85 14.03 6.07 -9.67
N ASN A 86 14.58 6.70 -10.69
CA ASN A 86 16.01 7.03 -10.76
C ASN A 86 16.42 8.01 -9.65
N ALA A 87 15.58 8.99 -9.34
CA ALA A 87 15.84 9.94 -8.25
C ALA A 87 15.82 9.25 -6.87
N ALA A 88 14.89 8.31 -6.66
CA ALA A 88 14.83 7.47 -5.45
C ALA A 88 16.05 6.56 -5.32
N ASP A 89 16.45 5.90 -6.41
CA ASP A 89 17.62 5.03 -6.45
C ASP A 89 18.91 5.79 -6.12
N ASN A 90 19.14 6.93 -6.79
CA ASN A 90 20.28 7.81 -6.53
C ASN A 90 20.30 8.32 -5.08
N PHE A 91 19.14 8.68 -4.54
CA PHE A 91 19.04 9.14 -3.15
C PHE A 91 19.40 8.03 -2.17
N LEU A 92 18.81 6.85 -2.32
CA LEU A 92 19.05 5.70 -1.43
C LEU A 92 20.52 5.24 -1.51
N ALA A 93 21.11 5.21 -2.72
CA ALA A 93 22.53 4.93 -2.91
C ALA A 93 23.44 5.94 -2.20
N ALA A 94 23.12 7.24 -2.27
CA ALA A 94 23.86 8.28 -1.57
C ALA A 94 23.75 8.17 -0.03
N GLN A 95 22.60 7.72 0.49
CA GLN A 95 22.42 7.52 1.93
C GLN A 95 23.15 6.29 2.46
N ARG A 96 23.27 5.22 1.66
CA ARG A 96 24.09 4.04 2.00
C ARG A 96 25.53 4.43 2.32
N ASN A 97 26.10 5.35 1.54
CA ASN A 97 27.45 5.89 1.75
C ASN A 97 27.56 6.85 2.94
N SER A 98 26.42 7.35 3.45
CA SER A 98 26.34 8.37 4.50
C SER A 98 26.06 7.80 5.91
N GLY A 99 25.95 6.48 6.05
CA GLY A 99 25.74 5.80 7.33
C GLY A 99 24.32 5.90 7.90
N ILE A 100 23.33 6.36 7.12
CA ILE A 100 21.94 6.13 7.47
C ILE A 100 21.67 4.65 7.24
N ALA A 101 21.54 3.89 8.32
CA ALA A 101 21.06 2.51 8.25
C ALA A 101 19.61 2.51 7.77
N VAL A 102 19.41 2.50 6.45
CA VAL A 102 18.17 2.06 5.84
C VAL A 102 18.15 0.56 6.05
N ALA A 103 17.27 0.05 6.92
CA ALA A 103 17.31 -1.36 7.29
C ALA A 103 17.30 -2.24 6.02
N ALA A 104 18.31 -3.09 5.88
CA ALA A 104 18.56 -3.90 4.69
C ALA A 104 17.31 -4.68 4.23
N ARG A 105 16.47 -5.10 5.19
CA ARG A 105 15.17 -5.76 4.97
C ARG A 105 14.15 -5.01 4.08
N TYR A 106 14.31 -3.70 3.89
CA TYR A 106 13.46 -2.93 2.97
C TYR A 106 14.11 -2.71 1.59
N ILE A 107 15.39 -3.04 1.45
CA ILE A 107 16.14 -2.97 0.19
C ILE A 107 15.81 -4.19 -0.68
N ASP A 108 15.49 -5.34 -0.07
CA ASP A 108 15.11 -6.57 -0.77
C ASP A 108 13.59 -6.82 -0.77
N THR A 109 12.78 -5.78 -1.01
CA THR A 109 11.34 -5.99 -1.22
C THR A 109 11.08 -6.57 -2.61
N GLU A 110 11.12 -7.89 -2.67
CA GLU A 110 10.56 -8.65 -3.79
C GLU A 110 9.03 -8.51 -3.80
N VAL A 111 8.44 -8.42 -4.99
CA VAL A 111 6.97 -8.39 -5.18
C VAL A 111 6.35 -9.71 -4.71
N SER A 112 7.10 -10.81 -4.87
CA SER A 112 6.69 -12.18 -4.59
C SER A 112 7.82 -12.93 -3.87
N ARG A 113 7.49 -13.62 -2.77
CA ARG A 113 8.39 -14.55 -2.06
C ARG A 113 8.71 -15.80 -2.87
N PHE A 114 7.81 -16.21 -3.77
CA PHE A 114 7.92 -17.49 -4.48
C PHE A 114 8.54 -17.33 -5.86
N CYS A 115 8.34 -16.18 -6.49
CA CYS A 115 8.69 -15.98 -7.89
C CYS A 115 9.82 -14.98 -8.02
N LYS A 116 11.05 -15.50 -8.20
CA LYS A 116 12.20 -14.74 -8.70
C LYS A 116 12.09 -14.40 -10.20
N ASN A 117 10.89 -14.44 -10.78
CA ASN A 117 10.66 -14.24 -12.21
C ASN A 117 11.04 -12.79 -12.58
N PRO A 118 11.91 -12.54 -13.57
CA PRO A 118 12.30 -11.19 -13.97
C PRO A 118 11.10 -10.28 -14.30
N HIS A 119 9.97 -10.80 -14.76
CA HIS A 119 8.77 -9.99 -15.03
C HIS A 119 7.99 -9.59 -13.76
N LEU A 120 8.16 -10.33 -12.67
CA LEU A 120 7.63 -10.01 -11.33
C LEU A 120 8.67 -9.30 -10.45
N VAL A 121 9.95 -9.37 -10.82
CA VAL A 121 11.09 -8.85 -10.05
C VAL A 121 11.66 -7.57 -10.65
N THR A 122 11.62 -7.40 -11.98
CA THR A 122 12.28 -6.29 -12.68
C THR A 122 11.30 -5.33 -13.34
N VAL A 123 11.33 -4.09 -12.84
CA VAL A 123 10.64 -2.90 -13.34
C VAL A 123 10.71 -2.70 -14.87
N PRO A 124 11.84 -2.98 -15.57
CA PRO A 124 11.94 -2.77 -17.02
C PRO A 124 11.09 -3.73 -17.86
N ALA A 125 10.68 -4.88 -17.32
CA ALA A 125 9.91 -5.88 -18.05
C ALA A 125 8.39 -5.62 -18.04
N VAL A 126 7.94 -4.58 -17.34
CA VAL A 126 6.54 -4.19 -17.20
C VAL A 126 6.11 -3.31 -18.38
N ASP A 127 5.01 -3.68 -19.04
CA ASP A 127 4.35 -2.81 -20.01
C ASP A 127 3.54 -1.73 -19.28
N TRP A 128 4.16 -0.55 -19.13
CA TRP A 128 3.57 0.58 -18.42
C TRP A 128 2.28 1.12 -19.06
N SER A 129 2.05 0.88 -20.36
CA SER A 129 0.84 1.33 -21.05
C SER A 129 -0.43 0.68 -20.50
N LEU A 130 -0.30 -0.48 -19.85
CA LEU A 130 -1.42 -1.17 -19.21
C LEU A 130 -2.00 -0.36 -18.03
N PHE A 131 -1.21 0.52 -17.41
CA PHE A 131 -1.59 1.25 -16.20
C PHE A 131 -2.09 2.67 -16.49
N ASP A 132 -2.27 3.04 -17.77
CA ASP A 132 -2.66 4.40 -18.17
C ASP A 132 -4.03 4.83 -17.60
N SER A 133 -4.90 3.88 -17.25
CA SER A 133 -6.20 4.16 -16.60
C SER A 133 -6.13 4.27 -15.07
N SER A 134 -5.02 3.89 -14.43
CA SER A 134 -4.90 3.99 -12.98
C SER A 134 -4.66 5.45 -12.61
N SER A 135 -5.69 6.09 -12.06
CA SER A 135 -5.62 7.46 -11.52
C SER A 135 -4.65 7.56 -10.33
N ALA A 136 -4.33 6.43 -9.70
CA ALA A 136 -3.30 6.34 -8.70
C ALA A 136 -1.94 6.20 -9.38
N ALA A 137 -0.99 7.10 -9.09
CA ALA A 137 0.42 6.88 -9.46
C ALA A 137 1.07 5.70 -8.69
N ARG A 138 0.27 4.89 -7.97
CA ARG A 138 0.62 3.65 -7.26
C ARG A 138 0.28 2.44 -8.12
N ILE A 139 1.23 1.53 -8.24
CA ILE A 139 0.96 0.16 -8.68
C ILE A 139 1.18 -0.74 -7.47
N THR A 140 0.15 -1.50 -7.11
CA THR A 140 0.21 -2.52 -6.05
C THR A 140 0.93 -3.78 -6.55
N HIS A 141 1.46 -4.59 -5.64
CA HIS A 141 2.09 -5.86 -6.02
C HIS A 141 1.14 -6.80 -6.77
N ILE A 142 -0.16 -6.80 -6.44
CA ILE A 142 -1.15 -7.60 -7.16
C ILE A 142 -1.43 -7.09 -8.57
N GLU A 143 -1.51 -5.77 -8.78
CA GLU A 143 -1.66 -5.20 -10.12
C GLU A 143 -0.44 -5.52 -10.99
N TRP A 144 0.76 -5.39 -10.42
CA TRP A 144 2.00 -5.80 -11.09
C TRP A 144 1.94 -7.29 -11.44
N ALA A 145 1.62 -8.15 -10.48
CA ALA A 145 1.58 -9.59 -10.70
C ALA A 145 0.60 -9.99 -11.81
N LEU A 146 -0.60 -9.41 -11.81
CA LEU A 146 -1.61 -9.67 -12.82
C LEU A 146 -1.23 -9.12 -14.21
N SER A 147 -0.44 -8.05 -14.27
CA SER A 147 0.02 -7.46 -15.55
C SER A 147 0.90 -8.40 -16.39
N THR A 148 1.49 -9.44 -15.77
CA THR A 148 2.18 -10.52 -16.48
C THR A 148 1.26 -11.30 -17.43
N VAL A 149 -0.06 -11.20 -17.26
CA VAL A 149 -1.09 -11.71 -18.16
C VAL A 149 -1.94 -10.53 -18.66
N PRO A 150 -1.48 -9.76 -19.68
CA PRO A 150 -2.05 -8.45 -20.02
C PRO A 150 -3.56 -8.46 -20.31
N ARG A 151 -4.04 -9.47 -21.04
CA ARG A 151 -5.49 -9.60 -21.36
C ARG A 151 -6.35 -9.79 -20.11
N PHE A 152 -5.84 -10.48 -19.09
CA PHE A 152 -6.53 -10.63 -17.82
C PHE A 152 -6.50 -9.31 -17.04
N TYR A 153 -5.31 -8.71 -16.95
CA TYR A 153 -5.11 -7.46 -16.23
C TYR A 153 -6.00 -6.31 -16.73
N VAL A 154 -6.13 -6.10 -18.03
CA VAL A 154 -7.00 -5.03 -18.58
C VAL A 154 -8.45 -5.18 -18.11
N ASN A 155 -8.96 -6.42 -18.06
CA ASN A 155 -10.30 -6.68 -17.56
C ASN A 155 -10.37 -6.50 -16.03
N TYR A 156 -9.38 -7.00 -15.29
CA TYR A 156 -9.28 -6.81 -13.85
C TYR A 156 -9.26 -5.32 -13.47
N ALA A 157 -8.39 -4.52 -14.09
CA ALA A 157 -8.24 -3.10 -13.83
C ALA A 157 -9.55 -2.34 -14.11
N ARG A 158 -10.21 -2.64 -15.24
CA ARG A 158 -11.53 -2.06 -15.55
C ARG A 158 -12.60 -2.45 -14.52
N THR A 159 -12.64 -3.72 -14.12
CA THR A 159 -13.60 -4.18 -13.10
C THR A 159 -13.34 -3.51 -11.75
N MET A 160 -12.08 -3.40 -11.33
CA MET A 160 -11.71 -2.73 -10.08
C MET A 160 -12.02 -1.24 -10.11
N ASP A 161 -11.79 -0.55 -11.23
CA ASP A 161 -12.16 0.86 -11.42
C ASP A 161 -13.67 1.08 -11.21
N ILE A 162 -14.50 0.31 -11.92
CA ILE A 162 -15.96 0.37 -11.81
C ILE A 162 -16.41 0.05 -10.37
N LEU A 163 -15.87 -1.02 -9.80
CA LEU A 163 -16.34 -1.55 -8.53
C LEU A 163 -15.92 -0.66 -7.35
N MET A 164 -14.68 -0.18 -7.34
CA MET A 164 -14.09 0.51 -6.19
C MET A 164 -14.07 2.02 -6.34
N PHE A 165 -13.83 2.58 -7.54
CA PHE A 165 -13.48 3.99 -7.67
C PHE A 165 -14.52 4.85 -8.41
N GLN A 166 -15.30 4.28 -9.34
CA GLN A 166 -16.33 5.03 -10.05
C GLN A 166 -17.44 5.53 -9.12
N GLU A 167 -17.98 6.71 -9.43
CA GLU A 167 -19.09 7.32 -8.71
C GLU A 167 -20.30 6.38 -8.63
N GLY A 168 -20.88 6.28 -7.44
CA GLY A 168 -22.02 5.39 -7.18
C GLY A 168 -22.63 5.66 -5.79
N GLY A 169 -23.76 5.01 -5.50
CA GLY A 169 -24.50 5.22 -4.24
C GLY A 169 -23.70 4.84 -2.99
N LEU A 170 -22.85 3.82 -3.09
CA LEU A 170 -22.00 3.38 -1.99
C LEU A 170 -20.74 4.23 -1.90
N GLN A 171 -20.53 4.86 -0.73
CA GLN A 171 -19.41 5.74 -0.44
C GLN A 171 -18.06 5.00 -0.55
N LEU A 172 -17.01 5.69 -0.99
CA LEU A 172 -15.70 5.09 -1.28
C LEU A 172 -15.09 4.35 -0.07
N HIS A 173 -15.09 4.98 1.11
CA HIS A 173 -14.57 4.33 2.33
C HIS A 173 -15.40 3.10 2.73
N TRP A 174 -16.72 3.07 2.49
CA TRP A 174 -17.53 1.88 2.73
C TRP A 174 -17.09 0.71 1.85
N ARG A 175 -16.77 0.97 0.58
CA ARG A 175 -16.29 -0.06 -0.36
C ARG A 175 -14.98 -0.68 0.15
N HIS A 176 -14.03 0.15 0.55
CA HIS A 176 -12.75 -0.32 1.11
C HIS A 176 -12.93 -1.07 2.44
N PHE A 177 -13.87 -0.66 3.28
CA PHE A 177 -14.19 -1.39 4.51
C PHE A 177 -14.77 -2.78 4.23
N ILE A 178 -15.70 -2.91 3.28
CA ILE A 178 -16.26 -4.20 2.85
C ILE A 178 -15.16 -5.09 2.26
N ALA A 179 -14.25 -4.51 1.47
CA ALA A 179 -13.10 -5.23 0.93
C ALA A 179 -12.17 -5.78 2.04
N MET A 180 -11.90 -4.98 3.10
CA MET A 180 -11.18 -5.47 4.29
C MET A 180 -11.93 -6.60 4.99
N MET A 181 -13.25 -6.49 5.17
CA MET A 181 -14.08 -7.53 5.77
C MET A 181 -14.00 -8.85 5.01
N ALA A 182 -13.94 -8.81 3.67
CA ALA A 182 -13.80 -10.01 2.84
C ALA A 182 -12.39 -10.60 2.92
N ALA A 183 -11.35 -9.79 2.74
CA ALA A 183 -9.96 -10.24 2.77
C ALA A 183 -9.56 -10.83 4.14
N SER A 184 -10.10 -10.28 5.23
CA SER A 184 -9.84 -10.79 6.58
C SER A 184 -10.38 -12.21 6.81
N ARG A 185 -11.35 -12.68 6.02
CA ARG A 185 -11.87 -14.05 6.11
C ARG A 185 -10.84 -15.14 5.80
N HIS A 186 -9.82 -14.78 5.04
CA HIS A 186 -8.69 -15.63 4.71
C HIS A 186 -7.41 -15.22 5.46
N ASN A 187 -7.50 -14.31 6.44
CA ASN A 187 -6.35 -13.69 7.10
C ASN A 187 -5.32 -13.11 6.11
N CYS A 188 -5.79 -12.52 5.00
CA CYS A 188 -4.91 -11.95 3.98
C CYS A 188 -4.43 -10.55 4.38
N GLU A 189 -3.37 -10.50 5.20
CA GLU A 189 -2.74 -9.27 5.68
C GLU A 189 -2.39 -8.29 4.55
N TYR A 190 -1.89 -8.81 3.43
CA TYR A 190 -1.57 -8.04 2.23
C TYR A 190 -2.75 -7.20 1.75
N LEU A 191 -3.90 -7.82 1.48
CA LEU A 191 -5.08 -7.11 0.98
C LEU A 191 -5.72 -6.24 2.06
N VAL A 192 -5.77 -6.71 3.31
CA VAL A 192 -6.32 -5.92 4.42
C VAL A 192 -5.56 -4.59 4.56
N ARG A 193 -4.23 -4.61 4.49
CA ARG A 193 -3.41 -3.39 4.59
C ARG A 193 -3.60 -2.45 3.41
N ASN A 194 -3.64 -2.98 2.18
CA ASN A 194 -3.91 -2.17 1.00
C ASN A 194 -5.28 -1.47 1.09
N GLN A 195 -6.31 -2.19 1.52
CA GLN A 195 -7.66 -1.63 1.64
C GLN A 195 -7.80 -0.70 2.85
N MET A 196 -7.09 -0.95 3.96
CA MET A 196 -7.05 -0.05 5.11
C MET A 196 -6.48 1.32 4.73
N GLU A 197 -5.42 1.34 3.93
CA GLU A 197 -4.84 2.60 3.48
C GLU A 197 -5.81 3.40 2.60
N LEU A 198 -6.49 2.74 1.66
CA LEU A 198 -7.49 3.38 0.80
C LEU A 198 -8.74 3.81 1.58
N PHE A 199 -9.14 3.05 2.60
CA PHE A 199 -10.20 3.43 3.53
C PHE A 199 -9.87 4.75 4.24
N LEU A 200 -8.67 4.87 4.80
CA LEU A 200 -8.23 6.09 5.49
C LEU A 200 -8.10 7.27 4.51
N ALA A 201 -7.51 7.05 3.34
CA ALA A 201 -7.35 8.07 2.30
C ALA A 201 -8.69 8.61 1.76
N SER A 202 -9.76 7.80 1.83
CA SER A 202 -11.11 8.19 1.43
C SER A 202 -11.97 8.76 2.58
N GLY A 203 -11.34 9.13 3.70
CA GLY A 203 -12.00 9.77 4.85
C GLY A 203 -12.72 8.79 5.78
N GLY A 204 -12.35 7.51 5.75
CA GLY A 204 -12.87 6.50 6.67
C GLY A 204 -12.53 6.80 8.13
N ASP A 205 -13.49 6.54 9.02
CA ASP A 205 -13.33 6.75 10.45
C ASP A 205 -12.43 5.67 11.08
N VAL A 206 -11.32 6.11 11.69
CA VAL A 206 -10.35 5.25 12.37
C VAL A 206 -11.01 4.42 13.48
N ALA A 207 -12.06 4.93 14.11
CA ALA A 207 -12.77 4.22 15.18
C ALA A 207 -13.30 2.85 14.70
N TRP A 208 -13.69 2.73 13.42
CA TRP A 208 -14.18 1.46 12.86
C TRP A 208 -13.13 0.35 12.84
N LEU A 209 -11.85 0.72 12.89
CA LEU A 209 -10.72 -0.21 12.88
C LEU A 209 -10.34 -0.68 14.30
N THR A 210 -10.73 0.07 15.33
CA THR A 210 -10.34 -0.18 16.73
C THR A 210 -11.50 -0.68 17.58
N ASP A 211 -12.72 -0.25 17.29
CA ASP A 211 -13.92 -0.59 18.05
C ASP A 211 -15.06 -1.13 17.13
N PRO A 212 -15.44 -2.41 17.26
CA PRO A 212 -16.55 -2.98 16.49
C PRO A 212 -17.90 -2.27 16.70
N THR A 213 -18.09 -1.57 17.82
CA THR A 213 -19.35 -0.88 18.14
C THR A 213 -19.56 0.39 17.32
N THR A 214 -18.49 1.01 16.83
CA THR A 214 -18.56 2.23 16.02
C THR A 214 -18.84 1.95 14.54
N ILE A 215 -18.71 0.70 14.11
CA ILE A 215 -19.01 0.28 12.73
C ILE A 215 -20.53 0.47 12.44
N PRO A 216 -20.95 1.07 11.32
CA PRO A 216 -22.36 1.19 10.95
C PRO A 216 -23.12 -0.14 10.98
N THR A 217 -24.39 -0.10 11.38
CA THR A 217 -25.26 -1.30 11.45
C THR A 217 -25.37 -2.01 10.10
N GLN A 218 -25.43 -1.27 8.99
CA GLN A 218 -25.45 -1.85 7.65
C GLN A 218 -24.22 -2.72 7.37
N LEU A 219 -23.01 -2.25 7.71
CA LEU A 219 -21.78 -3.00 7.50
C LEU A 219 -21.71 -4.22 8.41
N ARG A 220 -22.12 -4.09 9.68
CA ARG A 220 -22.21 -5.24 10.58
C ARG A 220 -23.19 -6.31 10.09
N ALA A 221 -24.31 -5.90 9.48
CA ALA A 221 -25.30 -6.84 8.94
C ALA A 221 -24.72 -7.75 7.84
N LEU A 222 -23.66 -7.33 7.15
CA LEU A 222 -22.98 -8.15 6.13
C LEU A 222 -22.18 -9.33 6.72
N HIS A 223 -21.99 -9.41 8.04
CA HIS A 223 -21.12 -10.42 8.68
C HIS A 223 -21.46 -11.87 8.28
N ASP A 224 -22.72 -12.25 8.40
CA ASP A 224 -23.18 -13.62 8.14
C ASP A 224 -23.07 -13.97 6.65
N VAL A 225 -23.43 -13.06 5.76
CA VAL A 225 -23.32 -13.28 4.31
C VAL A 225 -21.86 -13.31 3.88
N ASN A 226 -21.00 -12.47 4.46
CA ASN A 226 -19.55 -12.52 4.22
C ASN A 226 -18.96 -13.89 4.63
N LEU A 227 -19.39 -14.45 5.77
CA LEU A 227 -19.03 -15.82 6.21
C LEU A 227 -19.46 -16.87 5.20
N ILE A 228 -20.73 -16.83 4.81
CA ILE A 228 -21.32 -17.84 3.94
C ILE A 228 -20.68 -17.80 2.55
N LEU A 229 -20.59 -16.62 1.93
CA LEU A 229 -20.02 -16.46 0.59
C LEU A 229 -18.57 -16.95 0.51
N CYS A 230 -17.77 -16.69 1.55
CA CYS A 230 -16.36 -17.05 1.58
C CYS A 230 -16.13 -18.56 1.71
N HIS A 231 -16.91 -19.24 2.56
CA HIS A 231 -16.60 -20.64 2.96
C HIS A 231 -17.56 -21.67 2.37
N LYS A 232 -18.84 -21.34 2.23
CA LYS A 232 -19.90 -22.25 1.80
C LYS A 232 -21.00 -21.48 1.05
N PRO A 233 -20.71 -20.94 -0.15
CA PRO A 233 -21.65 -20.06 -0.86
C PRO A 233 -23.00 -20.74 -1.17
N TRP A 234 -23.04 -22.07 -1.26
CA TRP A 234 -24.27 -22.85 -1.43
C TRP A 234 -25.22 -22.83 -0.21
N ASP A 235 -24.75 -22.42 0.97
CA ASP A 235 -25.58 -22.27 2.18
C ASP A 235 -26.35 -20.93 2.19
N LEU A 236 -26.18 -20.08 1.18
CA LEU A 236 -26.90 -18.82 1.04
C LEU A 236 -28.40 -19.09 0.81
N LYS A 237 -29.25 -18.53 1.68
CA LYS A 237 -30.71 -18.69 1.67
C LYS A 237 -31.39 -17.34 1.47
N GLN A 238 -32.63 -17.37 0.98
CA GLN A 238 -33.47 -16.18 0.78
C GLN A 238 -33.55 -15.28 2.03
N ARG A 239 -33.72 -15.88 3.22
CA ARG A 239 -33.77 -15.15 4.50
C ARG A 239 -32.57 -14.21 4.72
N HIS A 240 -31.37 -14.61 4.31
CA HIS A 240 -30.18 -13.77 4.50
C HIS A 240 -30.26 -12.49 3.65
N MET A 241 -30.87 -12.59 2.46
CA MET A 241 -31.10 -11.43 1.59
C MET A 241 -32.23 -10.57 2.14
N GLU A 242 -33.29 -11.17 2.67
CA GLU A 242 -34.41 -10.45 3.30
C GLU A 242 -33.92 -9.62 4.50
N ASP A 243 -33.08 -10.20 5.37
CA ASP A 243 -32.49 -9.51 6.51
C ASP A 243 -31.62 -8.32 6.07
N LEU A 244 -30.79 -8.50 5.03
CA LEU A 244 -29.96 -7.42 4.50
C LEU A 244 -30.79 -6.30 3.85
N LEU A 245 -31.87 -6.66 3.15
CA LEU A 245 -32.77 -5.69 2.50
C LEU A 245 -33.58 -4.85 3.50
N GLN A 246 -33.57 -5.16 4.80
CA GLN A 246 -34.13 -4.27 5.83
C GLN A 246 -33.26 -3.03 6.08
N VAL A 247 -31.96 -3.11 5.82
CA VAL A 247 -30.99 -2.03 6.13
C VAL A 247 -30.20 -1.55 4.92
N TRP A 248 -30.24 -2.27 3.80
CA TRP A 248 -29.57 -1.92 2.54
C TRP A 248 -30.55 -1.64 1.41
N SER A 249 -30.20 -0.68 0.55
CA SER A 249 -30.83 -0.57 -0.77
C SER A 249 -30.44 -1.77 -1.66
N LYS A 250 -31.31 -2.18 -2.57
CA LYS A 250 -30.99 -3.27 -3.52
C LYS A 250 -29.74 -2.97 -4.35
N ALA A 251 -29.59 -1.72 -4.80
CA ALA A 251 -28.48 -1.30 -5.64
C ALA A 251 -27.14 -1.39 -4.89
N ASP A 252 -27.08 -0.82 -3.69
CA ASP A 252 -25.85 -0.82 -2.88
C ASP A 252 -25.51 -2.23 -2.38
N LEU A 253 -26.52 -3.05 -2.08
CA LEU A 253 -26.30 -4.44 -1.68
C LEU A 253 -25.65 -5.26 -2.80
N VAL A 254 -26.08 -5.11 -4.05
CA VAL A 254 -25.46 -5.81 -5.18
C VAL A 254 -23.99 -5.43 -5.32
N VAL A 255 -23.66 -4.14 -5.18
CA VAL A 255 -22.27 -3.67 -5.21
C VAL A 255 -21.48 -4.25 -4.03
N ALA A 256 -22.01 -4.22 -2.81
CA ALA A 256 -21.36 -4.78 -1.64
C ALA A 256 -21.06 -6.28 -1.80
N LEU A 257 -22.01 -7.07 -2.33
CA LEU A 257 -21.83 -8.50 -2.58
C LEU A 257 -20.80 -8.77 -3.69
N ALA A 258 -20.73 -7.91 -4.71
CA ALA A 258 -19.71 -7.98 -5.74
C ALA A 258 -18.30 -7.69 -5.18
N ILE A 259 -18.17 -6.70 -4.27
CA ILE A 259 -16.92 -6.43 -3.54
C ILE A 259 -16.53 -7.62 -2.70
N LEU A 260 -17.44 -8.16 -1.88
CA LEU A 260 -17.18 -9.34 -1.04
C LEU A 260 -16.64 -10.50 -1.88
N SER A 261 -17.36 -10.85 -2.94
CA SER A 261 -16.98 -11.96 -3.83
C SER A 261 -15.62 -11.73 -4.49
N THR A 262 -15.36 -10.52 -4.97
CA THR A 262 -14.07 -10.16 -5.57
C THR A 262 -12.94 -10.33 -4.55
N PHE A 263 -13.08 -9.78 -3.35
CA PHE A 263 -12.07 -9.83 -2.30
C PHE A 263 -11.99 -11.16 -1.54
N HIS A 264 -12.89 -12.12 -1.78
CA HIS A 264 -12.70 -13.53 -1.41
C HIS A 264 -11.78 -14.26 -2.39
N THR A 265 -11.75 -13.85 -3.65
CA THR A 265 -10.92 -14.50 -4.69
C THR A 265 -9.49 -13.96 -4.74
N LEU A 266 -9.28 -12.66 -4.47
CA LEU A 266 -7.94 -12.06 -4.53
C LEU A 266 -6.91 -12.65 -3.54
N PRO A 267 -7.28 -13.11 -2.32
CA PRO A 267 -6.37 -13.86 -1.46
C PRO A 267 -5.76 -15.10 -2.13
N VAL A 268 -6.48 -15.76 -3.04
CA VAL A 268 -5.95 -16.92 -3.79
C VAL A 268 -4.80 -16.50 -4.68
N VAL A 269 -4.89 -15.32 -5.32
CA VAL A 269 -3.79 -14.75 -6.13
C VAL A 269 -2.65 -14.32 -5.21
N ALA A 270 -2.96 -13.59 -4.14
CA ALA A 270 -1.95 -13.09 -3.21
C ALA A 270 -1.14 -14.23 -2.58
N PHE A 271 -1.80 -15.27 -2.06
CA PHE A 271 -1.12 -16.43 -1.50
C PHE A 271 -0.50 -17.31 -2.58
N GLY A 272 -1.17 -17.55 -3.70
CA GLY A 272 -0.65 -18.40 -4.77
C GLY A 272 0.63 -17.86 -5.41
N LEU A 273 0.75 -16.53 -5.48
CA LEU A 273 1.95 -15.84 -5.97
C LEU A 273 2.87 -15.40 -4.84
N GLY A 274 2.57 -15.70 -3.57
CA GLY A 274 3.39 -15.29 -2.42
C GLY A 274 3.64 -13.79 -2.36
N LEU A 275 2.63 -12.96 -2.66
CA LEU A 275 2.77 -11.51 -2.70
C LEU A 275 3.10 -10.95 -1.32
N GLU A 276 4.17 -10.18 -1.25
CA GLU A 276 4.62 -9.54 -0.02
C GLU A 276 3.90 -8.21 0.22
N VAL A 277 3.72 -7.83 1.48
CA VAL A 277 3.19 -6.51 1.83
C VAL A 277 4.13 -5.42 1.33
N GLU A 278 3.58 -4.42 0.65
CA GLU A 278 4.35 -3.27 0.16
C GLU A 278 5.12 -2.60 1.31
N PRO A 279 6.38 -2.18 1.09
CA PRO A 279 7.24 -1.69 2.17
C PRO A 279 6.63 -0.55 2.97
N ASP A 280 5.85 0.34 2.35
CA ASP A 280 5.20 1.49 2.98
C ASP A 280 3.95 1.14 3.79
N LEU A 281 3.43 -0.07 3.65
CA LEU A 281 2.27 -0.58 4.37
C LEU A 281 2.63 -1.55 5.49
N ARG A 282 3.89 -1.98 5.60
CA ARG A 282 4.34 -2.88 6.68
C ARG A 282 4.21 -2.17 8.03
N LEU A 283 3.44 -2.76 8.96
CA LEU A 283 3.42 -2.36 10.37
C LEU A 283 4.63 -2.99 11.04
N GLU A 284 5.32 -2.27 11.93
CA GLU A 284 6.40 -2.84 12.74
C GLU A 284 5.80 -3.63 13.91
N PRO A 285 6.18 -4.91 14.10
CA PRO A 285 6.54 -5.42 15.40
C PRO A 285 8.04 -5.15 15.62
N ASP A 286 8.38 -4.52 16.74
CA ASP A 286 9.70 -4.38 17.37
C ASP A 286 10.96 -4.72 16.52
N GLU A 287 11.82 -3.70 16.39
CA GLU A 287 13.09 -3.68 15.66
C GLU A 287 13.89 -4.99 15.63
N VAL A 288 14.47 -5.30 14.46
CA VAL A 288 15.69 -6.12 14.37
C VAL A 288 16.61 -5.55 13.28
N PHE A 289 17.81 -5.14 13.70
CA PHE A 289 18.94 -4.77 12.83
C PHE A 289 19.80 -6.01 12.59
N PHE A 290 20.03 -6.38 11.34
CA PHE A 290 21.13 -7.26 10.94
C PHE A 290 21.83 -6.70 9.71
N ASP A 291 23.17 -6.70 9.77
CA ASP A 291 24.07 -6.44 8.66
C ASP A 291 24.02 -7.65 7.71
N ASP A 292 23.45 -7.47 6.52
CA ASP A 292 23.73 -8.37 5.40
C ASP A 292 24.82 -7.75 4.50
N PRO A 293 25.76 -8.56 4.00
CA PRO A 293 26.82 -8.11 3.11
C PRO A 293 26.25 -7.60 1.77
N PRO A 294 27.00 -6.78 1.01
CA PRO A 294 26.54 -6.27 -0.27
C PRO A 294 26.17 -7.39 -1.25
N TYR A 295 25.07 -7.19 -1.98
CA TYR A 295 24.67 -8.02 -3.13
C TYR A 295 25.86 -8.22 -4.08
N ASP A 296 26.35 -9.46 -4.11
CA ASP A 296 27.33 -9.95 -5.08
C ASP A 296 26.58 -10.86 -6.07
N PRO A 297 26.46 -10.47 -7.35
CA PRO A 297 25.78 -11.30 -8.35
C PRO A 297 26.47 -12.65 -8.59
N ASP A 298 27.68 -12.88 -8.04
CA ASP A 298 28.47 -14.09 -8.23
C ASP A 298 28.55 -15.00 -6.96
N ASP A 299 27.85 -14.68 -5.85
CA ASP A 299 27.86 -15.50 -4.64
C ASP A 299 26.88 -16.69 -4.70
N GLU A 300 27.42 -17.89 -4.93
CA GLU A 300 26.67 -19.17 -4.99
C GLU A 300 26.15 -19.66 -3.61
N GLY A 301 26.39 -18.93 -2.51
CA GLY A 301 26.02 -19.30 -1.14
C GLY A 301 24.60 -18.93 -0.69
N MET A 302 23.83 -18.15 -1.47
CA MET A 302 22.42 -17.87 -1.14
C MET A 302 21.54 -19.12 -1.37
N PRO A 303 20.53 -19.39 -0.51
CA PRO A 303 19.61 -20.49 -0.76
C PRO A 303 18.87 -20.25 -2.09
N ARG A 304 19.12 -21.17 -3.03
CA ARG A 304 18.58 -21.14 -4.41
C ARG A 304 17.06 -21.01 -4.41
#